data_AF-A0A2W4XI52-F1
#
_entry.id   AF-A0A2W4XI52-F1
#
_cell.length_a   1.000
_cell.length_b   1.000
_cell.length_c   1.000
_cell.angle_alpha   90.00
_cell.angle_beta   90.00
_cell.angle_gamma   90.00
#
_symmetry.space_group_name_H-M   'P 1'
#
loop_
_entity.id
_entity.type
_entity.pdbx_description
1 polymer ?
#
loop_
_entity_poly.entity_id
_entity_poly.type
_entity_poly.pdbx_seq_one_letter_code
_entity_poly.pdbx_strand_id
1 'polypeptide(L)'
;MARLSRRKLVAGMSAAPWLSEVQLTKAAAADPVLVLCGHYADLIRHGEALLRRWSDREAWLGNHRDWFSLSDDEQKRLPEGQLLYAIDAEYERCTRESVRVLRRLRNVPALTVEGAIAKLSIAAEAIDPDDYPSAHRVLLSAIADLRALQPRG
;
A
#
# COMPACT_ATOMS: atom_id res chain seq x y z
N MET A 1 9.83 -1.05 27.07
CA MET A 1 9.61 -0.48 25.73
C MET A 1 8.57 -1.33 25.02
N ALA A 2 7.39 -0.76 24.76
CA ALA A 2 6.23 -1.50 24.28
C ALA A 2 6.37 -1.90 22.80
N ARG A 3 6.31 -3.20 22.50
CA ARG A 3 6.07 -3.70 21.14
C ARG A 3 4.57 -3.67 20.89
N LEU A 4 4.09 -2.61 20.24
CA LEU A 4 2.70 -2.55 19.77
C LEU A 4 2.53 -3.52 18.60
N SER A 5 1.66 -4.51 18.83
CA SER A 5 1.18 -5.48 17.85
C SER A 5 0.57 -4.77 16.64
N ARG A 6 1.22 -4.88 15.47
CA ARG A 6 0.71 -4.41 14.17
C ARG A 6 -0.38 -5.34 13.60
N ARG A 7 -1.28 -5.85 14.46
CA ARG A 7 -2.49 -6.57 14.05
C ARG A 7 -3.68 -5.68 14.34
N LYS A 8 -4.08 -4.89 13.33
CA LYS A 8 -5.45 -4.40 13.08
C LYS A 8 -5.41 -3.45 11.89
N LEU A 9 -5.71 -3.99 10.71
CA LEU A 9 -6.47 -3.36 9.61
C LEU A 9 -6.35 -4.29 8.40
N VAL A 10 -7.10 -5.40 8.42
CA VAL A 10 -7.53 -6.05 7.19
C VAL A 10 -8.96 -5.57 7.01
N ALA A 11 -9.16 -4.54 6.19
CA ALA A 11 -10.48 -4.04 5.84
C ALA A 11 -10.47 -3.46 4.42
N GLY A 12 -10.64 -4.36 3.44
CA GLY A 12 -11.46 -4.11 2.26
C GLY A 12 -10.81 -3.45 1.05
N MET A 13 -11.25 -3.93 -0.12
CA MET A 13 -11.13 -3.35 -1.48
C MET A 13 -9.76 -3.57 -2.15
N SER A 14 -9.62 -3.99 -3.42
CA SER A 14 -10.54 -4.42 -4.48
C SER A 14 -9.72 -5.28 -5.45
N ALA A 15 -10.34 -6.23 -6.15
CA ALA A 15 -9.70 -7.00 -7.21
C ALA A 15 -9.45 -6.08 -8.43
N ALA A 16 -8.27 -5.49 -8.55
CA ALA A 16 -7.86 -4.83 -9.79
C ALA A 16 -7.37 -5.90 -10.78
N PRO A 17 -8.00 -6.09 -11.95
CA PRO A 17 -7.48 -6.95 -12.98
C PRO A 17 -6.20 -6.33 -13.57
N TRP A 18 -5.24 -7.18 -13.93
CA TRP A 18 -4.05 -6.77 -14.67
C TRP A 18 -4.49 -6.23 -16.03
N LEU A 19 -4.47 -4.91 -16.20
CA LEU A 19 -4.86 -4.26 -17.45
C LEU A 19 -3.80 -4.52 -18.53
N SER A 20 -4.26 -4.81 -19.75
CA SER A 20 -3.38 -4.85 -20.93
C SER A 20 -2.81 -3.46 -21.25
N GLU A 21 -1.70 -3.39 -22.00
CA GLU A 21 -1.04 -2.12 -22.39
C GLU A 21 -1.98 -1.16 -23.15
N VAL A 22 -2.89 -1.70 -23.97
CA VAL A 22 -3.94 -0.92 -24.67
C VAL A 22 -4.98 -0.36 -23.71
N GLN A 23 -5.33 -1.10 -22.65
CA GLN A 23 -6.26 -0.61 -21.63
C GLN A 23 -5.61 0.44 -20.73
N LEU A 24 -4.31 0.30 -20.43
CA LEU A 24 -3.54 1.29 -19.67
C LEU A 24 -3.40 2.61 -20.42
N THR A 25 -3.12 2.57 -21.72
CA THR A 25 -3.04 3.79 -22.56
C THR A 25 -4.39 4.48 -22.68
N LYS A 26 -5.49 3.73 -22.85
CA LYS A 26 -6.85 4.28 -22.83
C LYS A 26 -7.21 4.88 -21.47
N ALA A 27 -6.86 4.21 -20.37
CA ALA A 27 -7.09 4.73 -19.02
C ALA A 27 -6.26 6.00 -18.75
N ALA A 28 -4.99 6.02 -19.17
CA ALA A 28 -4.13 7.20 -19.05
C ALA A 28 -4.65 8.39 -19.87
N ALA A 29 -5.23 8.13 -21.05
CA ALA A 29 -5.85 9.15 -21.87
C ALA A 29 -7.16 9.69 -21.26
N ALA A 30 -7.91 8.85 -20.53
CA ALA A 30 -9.13 9.26 -19.84
C ALA A 30 -8.83 10.04 -18.56
N ASP A 31 -7.95 9.52 -17.70
CA ASP A 31 -7.43 10.22 -16.53
C ASP A 31 -6.09 9.59 -16.07
N PRO A 32 -4.95 10.29 -16.23
CA PRO A 32 -3.64 9.76 -15.83
C PRO A 32 -3.51 9.55 -14.31
N VAL A 33 -4.36 10.21 -13.51
CA VAL A 33 -4.42 9.98 -12.06
C VAL A 33 -4.86 8.56 -11.77
N LEU A 34 -5.83 8.01 -12.50
CA LEU A 34 -6.36 6.67 -12.22
C LEU A 34 -5.30 5.58 -12.42
N VAL A 35 -4.41 5.75 -13.40
CA VAL A 35 -3.29 4.83 -13.63
C VAL A 35 -2.29 4.87 -12.47
N LEU A 36 -1.94 6.06 -12.00
CA LEU A 36 -1.08 6.22 -10.83
C LEU A 36 -1.72 5.67 -9.57
N CYS A 37 -3.03 5.87 -9.40
CA CYS A 37 -3.79 5.35 -8.27
C CYS A 37 -3.83 3.81 -8.27
N GLY A 38 -4.04 3.20 -9.43
CA GLY A 38 -3.98 1.74 -9.58
C GLY A 38 -2.60 1.19 -9.24
N HIS A 39 -1.53 1.82 -9.73
CA HIS A 39 -0.17 1.41 -9.40
C HIS A 39 0.14 1.52 -7.89
N TYR A 40 -0.32 2.58 -7.23
CA TYR A 40 -0.20 2.71 -5.78
C TYR A 40 -0.89 1.56 -5.05
N ALA A 41 -2.16 1.26 -5.40
CA ALA A 41 -2.93 0.18 -4.79
C ALA A 41 -2.24 -1.19 -4.97
N ASP A 42 -1.62 -1.43 -6.13
CA ASP A 42 -0.86 -2.65 -6.40
C ASP A 42 0.37 -2.77 -5.49
N LEU A 43 1.09 -1.67 -5.26
CA LEU A 43 2.25 -1.64 -4.36
C LEU A 43 1.85 -1.92 -2.90
N ILE A 44 0.74 -1.34 -2.43
CA ILE A 44 0.24 -1.58 -1.08
C ILE A 44 -0.19 -3.05 -0.91
N ARG A 45 -0.98 -3.56 -1.85
CA ARG A 45 -1.44 -4.96 -1.85
C ARG A 45 -0.28 -5.95 -1.88
N HIS A 46 0.75 -5.69 -2.69
CA HIS A 46 1.97 -6.50 -2.71
C HIS A 46 2.72 -6.40 -1.38
N GLY A 47 2.85 -5.19 -0.83
CA GLY A 47 3.43 -4.95 0.51
C GLY A 47 2.73 -5.75 1.61
N GLU A 48 1.40 -5.77 1.64
CA GLU A 48 0.64 -6.58 2.60
C GLU A 48 0.87 -8.08 2.42
N ALA A 49 0.91 -8.56 1.18
CA ALA A 49 1.18 -9.97 0.90
C ALA A 49 2.59 -10.36 1.36
N LEU A 50 3.57 -9.48 1.20
CA LEU A 50 4.93 -9.65 1.71
C LEU A 50 4.95 -9.73 3.24
N LEU A 51 4.25 -8.84 3.93
CA LEU A 51 4.18 -8.86 5.41
C LEU A 51 3.53 -10.16 5.93
N ARG A 52 2.50 -10.68 5.26
CA ARG A 52 1.91 -11.98 5.62
C ARG A 52 2.92 -13.11 5.45
N ARG A 53 3.58 -13.18 4.30
CA ARG A 53 4.63 -14.18 4.02
C ARG A 53 5.81 -14.07 4.99
N TRP A 54 6.19 -12.85 5.35
CA TRP A 54 7.22 -12.58 6.35
C TRP A 54 6.81 -13.16 7.70
N SER A 55 5.58 -12.87 8.17
CA SER A 55 5.07 -13.38 9.45
C SER A 55 5.00 -14.91 9.48
N ASP A 56 4.53 -15.54 8.40
CA ASP A 56 4.47 -17.01 8.31
C ASP A 56 5.87 -17.63 8.37
N ARG A 57 6.84 -16.99 7.72
CA ARG A 57 8.23 -17.45 7.66
C ARG A 57 8.96 -17.24 8.98
N GLU A 58 8.78 -16.11 9.64
CA GLU A 58 9.32 -15.85 10.98
C GLU A 58 8.77 -16.86 11.99
N ALA A 59 7.46 -17.13 11.96
CA ALA A 59 6.85 -18.14 12.81
C ALA A 59 7.44 -19.54 12.56
N TRP A 60 7.61 -19.93 11.29
CA TRP A 60 8.25 -21.20 10.94
C TRP A 60 9.68 -21.28 11.46
N LEU A 61 10.47 -20.23 11.27
CA LEU A 61 11.86 -20.13 11.74
C LEU A 61 11.93 -20.23 13.27
N GLY A 62 11.03 -19.55 13.98
CA GLY A 62 10.91 -19.67 15.44
C GLY A 62 10.66 -21.11 15.89
N ASN A 63 9.79 -21.83 15.18
CA ASN A 63 9.41 -23.20 15.53
C ASN A 63 10.44 -24.28 15.14
N HIS A 64 11.31 -24.03 14.16
CA HIS A 64 12.17 -25.07 13.57
C HIS A 64 13.68 -24.77 13.64
N ARG A 65 14.08 -23.52 13.87
CA ARG A 65 15.46 -23.06 13.75
C ARG A 65 15.94 -22.25 14.96
N ASP A 66 15.21 -22.28 16.08
CA ASP A 66 15.47 -21.48 17.29
C ASP A 66 15.75 -20.00 16.98
N TRP A 67 15.04 -19.48 15.96
CA TRP A 67 15.37 -18.22 15.31
C TRP A 67 15.60 -17.04 16.26
N PHE A 68 14.76 -16.94 17.30
CA PHE A 68 14.81 -15.86 18.27
C PHE A 68 15.99 -15.96 19.26
N SER A 69 16.67 -17.11 19.32
CA SER A 69 17.85 -17.34 20.14
C SER A 69 19.16 -17.12 19.38
N LEU A 70 19.10 -16.99 18.05
CA LEU A 70 20.26 -16.79 17.19
C LEU A 70 20.68 -15.32 17.18
N SER A 71 21.98 -15.06 17.16
CA SER A 71 22.54 -13.75 16.84
C SER A 71 22.28 -13.35 15.39
N ASP A 72 22.36 -12.05 15.08
CA ASP A 72 22.16 -11.54 13.71
C ASP A 72 23.09 -12.22 12.69
N ASP A 73 24.33 -12.51 13.07
CA ASP A 73 25.29 -13.18 12.19
C ASP A 73 24.94 -14.66 11.96
N GLU A 74 24.39 -15.33 12.96
CA GLU A 74 23.88 -16.71 12.83
C GLU A 74 22.61 -16.74 11.97
N GLN A 75 21.69 -15.79 12.16
CA GLN A 75 20.49 -15.64 11.35
C GLN A 75 20.82 -15.43 9.86
N LYS A 76 21.80 -14.58 9.54
CA LYS A 76 22.25 -14.33 8.16
C LYS A 76 22.88 -15.55 7.47
N ARG A 77 23.43 -16.48 8.24
CA ARG A 77 24.00 -17.73 7.72
C ARG A 77 22.92 -18.77 7.40
N LEU A 78 21.71 -18.64 7.95
CA LEU A 78 20.60 -19.54 7.63
C LEU A 78 20.02 -19.21 6.24
N PRO A 79 20.02 -20.17 5.29
CA PRO A 79 19.38 -19.96 3.99
C PRO A 79 17.91 -19.58 4.11
N GLU A 80 17.20 -20.13 5.09
CA GLU A 80 15.80 -19.81 5.35
C GLU A 80 15.60 -18.40 5.93
N GLY A 81 16.60 -17.88 6.66
CA GLY A 81 16.66 -16.50 7.14
C GLY A 81 16.91 -15.50 6.03
N GLN A 82 17.69 -15.86 5.01
CA GLN A 82 17.89 -15.03 3.81
C GLN A 82 16.59 -14.69 3.09
N LEU A 83 15.58 -15.57 3.15
CA LEU A 83 14.27 -15.30 2.58
C LEU A 83 13.49 -14.22 3.33
N LEU A 84 13.67 -14.08 4.65
CA LEU A 84 13.11 -12.93 5.39
C LEU A 84 13.73 -11.62 4.92
N TYR A 85 15.07 -11.56 4.83
CA TYR A 85 15.76 -10.36 4.34
C TYR A 85 15.39 -10.00 2.90
N ALA A 86 15.16 -10.99 2.04
CA ALA A 86 14.67 -10.76 0.68
C ALA A 86 13.25 -10.16 0.69
N ILE A 87 12.37 -10.64 1.57
CA ILE A 87 11.02 -10.07 1.74
C ILE A 87 11.09 -8.65 2.30
N ASP A 88 11.98 -8.38 3.26
CA ASP A 88 12.18 -7.04 3.82
C ASP A 88 12.66 -6.06 2.75
N ALA A 89 13.67 -6.43 1.95
CA ALA A 89 14.18 -5.60 0.86
C ALA A 89 13.10 -5.30 -0.21
N GLU A 90 12.26 -6.28 -0.52
CA GLU A 90 11.12 -6.13 -1.41
C GLU A 90 10.07 -5.17 -0.84
N TYR A 91 9.72 -5.34 0.44
CA TYR A 91 8.75 -4.50 1.14
C TYR A 91 9.22 -3.04 1.22
N GLU A 92 10.50 -2.82 1.51
CA GLU A 92 11.09 -1.49 1.46
C GLU A 92 11.03 -0.88 0.06
N ARG A 93 11.25 -1.68 -1.00
CA ARG A 93 11.10 -1.20 -2.38
C ARG A 93 9.67 -0.75 -2.65
N CYS A 94 8.66 -1.54 -2.24
CA CYS A 94 7.25 -1.17 -2.34
C CYS A 94 6.96 0.15 -1.63
N THR A 95 7.47 0.31 -0.40
CA THR A 95 7.30 1.53 0.40
C THR A 95 7.95 2.75 -0.27
N ARG A 96 9.18 2.60 -0.78
CA ARG A 96 9.86 3.70 -1.48
C ARG A 96 9.13 4.09 -2.77
N GLU A 97 8.62 3.11 -3.51
CA GLU A 97 7.91 3.37 -4.75
C GLU A 97 6.53 3.99 -4.49
N SER A 98 5.80 3.58 -3.45
CA SER A 98 4.52 4.18 -3.08
C SER A 98 4.67 5.66 -2.73
N VAL A 99 5.73 6.04 -2.01
CA VAL A 99 6.09 7.44 -1.75
C VAL A 99 6.40 8.21 -3.04
N ARG A 100 7.07 7.58 -4.02
CA ARG A 100 7.32 8.21 -5.33
C ARG A 100 6.04 8.42 -6.12
N VAL A 101 5.10 7.46 -6.08
CA VAL A 101 3.79 7.59 -6.70
C VAL A 101 3.00 8.74 -6.07
N LEU A 102 2.97 8.86 -4.73
CA LEU A 102 2.35 9.99 -4.02
C LEU A 102 2.94 11.35 -4.45
N ARG A 103 4.28 11.42 -4.54
CA ARG A 103 4.97 12.64 -5.01
C ARG A 103 4.62 13.01 -6.45
N ARG A 104 4.43 12.00 -7.33
CA ARG A 104 3.94 12.22 -8.70
C ARG A 104 2.50 12.67 -8.71
N LEU A 105 1.61 11.97 -7.99
CA LEU A 105 0.19 12.28 -7.88
C LEU A 105 -0.03 13.74 -7.51
N ARG A 106 0.77 14.29 -6.58
CA ARG A 106 0.71 15.72 -6.22
C ARG A 106 0.65 16.65 -7.43
N ASN A 107 1.46 16.39 -8.45
CA ASN A 107 1.64 17.28 -9.60
C ASN A 107 0.77 16.92 -10.81
N VAL A 108 0.07 15.77 -10.78
CA VAL A 108 -0.81 15.35 -11.88
C VAL A 108 -2.23 15.83 -11.60
N PRO A 109 -2.84 16.65 -12.48
CA PRO A 109 -4.22 17.08 -12.32
C PRO A 109 -5.16 15.91 -12.60
N ALA A 110 -6.20 15.76 -11.79
CA ALA A 110 -7.32 14.88 -12.12
C ALA A 110 -8.15 15.52 -13.24
N LEU A 111 -8.50 14.74 -14.25
CA LEU A 111 -9.32 15.20 -15.38
C LEU A 111 -10.80 14.87 -15.19
N THR A 112 -11.10 14.02 -14.20
CA THR A 112 -12.44 13.55 -13.87
C THR A 112 -12.72 13.68 -12.37
N VAL A 113 -14.00 13.72 -11.99
CA VAL A 113 -14.41 13.65 -10.57
C VAL A 113 -13.95 12.33 -9.95
N GLU A 114 -13.99 11.23 -10.71
CA GLU A 114 -13.48 9.93 -10.28
C GLU A 114 -11.98 9.97 -9.99
N GLY A 115 -11.18 10.58 -10.86
CA GLY A 115 -9.75 10.80 -10.63
C GLY A 115 -9.48 11.65 -9.40
N ALA A 116 -10.25 12.71 -9.17
CA ALA A 116 -10.11 13.55 -7.98
C ALA A 116 -10.42 12.75 -6.70
N ILE A 117 -11.51 11.98 -6.70
CA ILE A 117 -11.88 11.07 -5.61
C ILE A 117 -10.78 10.04 -5.35
N ALA A 118 -10.25 9.39 -6.39
CA ALA A 118 -9.19 8.38 -6.27
C ALA A 118 -7.91 8.97 -5.68
N LYS A 119 -7.48 10.14 -6.16
CA LYS A 119 -6.31 10.87 -5.66
C LYS A 119 -6.46 11.23 -4.18
N LEU A 120 -7.62 11.75 -3.79
CA LEU A 120 -7.91 12.09 -2.39
C LEU A 120 -8.01 10.85 -1.51
N SER A 121 -8.55 9.74 -2.02
CA SER A 121 -8.62 8.47 -1.28
C SER A 121 -7.23 7.94 -0.96
N ILE A 122 -6.30 8.00 -1.91
CA ILE A 122 -4.90 7.63 -1.67
C ILE A 122 -4.22 8.56 -0.68
N ALA A 123 -4.50 9.87 -0.75
CA ALA A 123 -3.98 10.81 0.23
C ALA A 123 -4.50 10.50 1.65
N ALA A 124 -5.76 10.07 1.79
CA ALA A 124 -6.33 9.65 3.07
C ALA A 124 -5.65 8.38 3.60
N GLU A 125 -5.41 7.39 2.74
CA GLU A 125 -4.73 6.15 3.11
C GLU A 125 -3.27 6.37 3.52
N ALA A 126 -2.59 7.36 2.91
CA ALA A 126 -1.20 7.67 3.22
C ALA A 126 -1.01 8.49 4.52
N ILE A 127 -2.08 9.08 5.06
CA ILE A 127 -2.03 9.85 6.30
C ILE A 127 -2.33 8.91 7.47
N ASP A 128 -1.45 8.89 8.47
CA ASP A 128 -1.77 8.23 9.74
C ASP A 128 -2.90 9.01 10.44
N PRO A 129 -4.09 8.40 10.64
CA PRO A 129 -5.21 9.06 11.27
C PRO A 129 -4.94 9.45 12.73
N ASP A 130 -3.98 8.81 13.40
CA ASP A 130 -3.62 9.14 14.79
C ASP A 130 -2.77 10.42 14.85
N ASP A 131 -1.99 10.72 13.81
CA ASP A 131 -1.19 11.95 13.71
C ASP A 131 -2.08 13.17 13.37
N TYR A 132 -3.11 12.98 12.54
CA TYR A 132 -3.96 14.08 12.03
C TYR A 132 -5.46 13.74 12.01
N PRO A 133 -6.09 13.42 13.15
CA PRO A 133 -7.44 12.84 13.20
C PRO A 133 -8.51 13.75 12.59
N SER A 134 -8.47 15.05 12.88
CA SER A 134 -9.44 16.01 12.35
C SER A 134 -9.28 16.23 10.84
N ALA A 135 -8.03 16.37 10.36
CA ALA A 135 -7.76 16.57 8.94
C ALA A 135 -8.13 15.33 8.12
N HIS A 136 -7.80 14.14 8.63
CA HIS A 136 -8.19 12.87 8.01
C HIS A 136 -9.72 12.75 7.89
N ARG A 137 -10.49 13.09 8.94
CA ARG A 137 -11.97 13.09 8.87
C ARG A 137 -12.54 14.08 7.87
N VAL A 138 -11.98 15.30 7.80
CA VAL A 138 -12.40 16.30 6.80
C VAL A 138 -12.14 15.79 5.39
N LEU A 139 -10.99 15.16 5.15
CA LEU A 139 -10.66 14.55 3.87
C LEU A 139 -11.64 13.43 3.49
N LEU A 140 -11.96 12.53 4.42
CA LEU A 140 -12.97 11.48 4.19
C LEU A 140 -14.36 12.06 3.92
N SER A 141 -14.76 13.12 4.62
CA SER A 141 -16.02 13.83 4.37
C SER A 141 -16.06 14.43 2.97
N ALA A 142 -15.00 15.15 2.57
CA ALA A 142 -14.93 15.76 1.24
C ALA A 142 -14.98 14.71 0.12
N ILE A 143 -14.36 13.54 0.32
CA ILE A 143 -14.47 12.40 -0.61
C ILE A 143 -15.92 11.92 -0.72
N ALA A 144 -16.64 11.81 0.40
CA ALA A 144 -18.05 11.41 0.41
C ALA A 144 -18.93 12.45 -0.29
N ASP A 145 -18.70 13.74 -0.05
CA ASP A 145 -19.42 14.85 -0.69
C ASP A 145 -19.22 14.81 -2.21
N LEU A 146 -17.99 14.62 -2.69
CA LEU A 146 -17.69 14.49 -4.12
C LEU A 146 -18.41 13.30 -4.76
N ARG A 147 -18.49 12.16 -4.08
CA ARG A 147 -19.26 11.00 -4.55
C ARG A 147 -20.75 11.29 -4.62
N ALA A 148 -21.30 12.04 -3.67
CA ALA A 148 -22.71 12.40 -3.65
C ALA A 148 -23.09 13.42 -4.72
N LEU A 149 -22.18 14.35 -5.05
CA LEU A 149 -22.36 15.35 -6.10
C LEU A 149 -22.15 14.79 -7.52
N GLN A 150 -21.60 13.58 -7.64
CA GLN A 150 -21.35 12.95 -8.93
C GLN A 150 -22.70 12.63 -9.62
N PRO A 151 -22.90 13.03 -10.89
CA PRO A 151 -24.13 12.73 -11.61
C PRO A 151 -24.37 11.22 -11.64
N ARG A 152 -25.57 10.79 -11.24
CA ARG A 152 -26.04 9.43 -11.49
C ARG A 152 -26.37 9.34 -12.98
N GLY A 153 -25.38 9.00 -13.79
CA GLY A 153 -25.58 8.61 -15.18
C GLY A 153 -26.45 7.37 -15.28
#